data_AF-D2VEC6-F1
#
_entry.id   AF-D2VEC6-F1
#
_cell.length_a   1.000
_cell.length_b   1.000
_cell.length_c   1.000
_cell.angle_alpha   90.00
_cell.angle_beta   90.00
_cell.angle_gamma   90.00
#
_symmetry.space_group_name_H-M   'P 1'
#
loop_
_entity.id
_entity.type
_entity.pdbx_description
1 polymer ?
#
loop_
_entity_poly.entity_id
_entity_poly.type
_entity_poly.pdbx_seq_one_letter_code
_entity_poly.pdbx_strand_id
1 'polypeptide(L)'
;MSSSVTSPKRIRKYYAIEGLNSHHVTNNVIASQRLSSRLIKKFDIIGQFKHYNVVSVVNLQERGEHAYCGDGILEKSGFSYDPEEDLMKHKSMYNIVFRFEFLNFYQFNTIVMLSKTCQYQI
;
A
#
# COMPACT_ATOMS: atom_id res chain seq x y z
N MET A 1 -4.92 -32.54 38.93
CA MET A 1 -4.66 -32.42 37.47
C MET A 1 -5.18 -31.07 37.02
N SER A 2 -4.37 -30.00 37.09
CA SER A 2 -4.78 -28.69 36.54
C SER A 2 -4.35 -28.63 35.08
N SER A 3 -5.31 -28.77 34.17
CA SER A 3 -5.10 -28.55 32.74
C SER A 3 -4.80 -27.06 32.51
N SER A 4 -3.55 -26.74 32.24
CA SER A 4 -3.16 -25.42 31.74
C SER A 4 -3.77 -25.23 30.36
N VAL A 5 -4.86 -24.47 30.29
CA VAL A 5 -5.43 -23.96 29.04
C VAL A 5 -4.39 -23.03 28.43
N THR A 6 -3.57 -23.56 27.51
CA THR A 6 -2.65 -22.72 26.73
C THR A 6 -3.49 -21.87 25.80
N SER A 7 -3.44 -20.55 25.99
CA SER A 7 -4.02 -19.59 25.07
C SER A 7 -3.51 -19.85 23.64
N PRO A 8 -4.38 -19.73 22.61
CA PRO A 8 -3.95 -19.98 21.24
C PRO A 8 -2.78 -19.07 20.90
N LYS A 9 -1.64 -19.65 20.50
CA LYS A 9 -0.49 -18.89 20.01
C LYS A 9 -0.96 -18.04 18.85
N ARG A 10 -0.95 -16.72 19.02
CA ARG A 10 -1.31 -15.75 17.99
C ARG A 10 -0.39 -15.99 16.78
N ILE A 11 -0.93 -16.56 15.71
CA ILE A 11 -0.21 -16.73 14.45
C ILE A 11 0.17 -15.31 13.98
N ARG A 12 1.47 -15.02 13.93
CA ARG A 12 1.95 -13.75 13.38
C ARG A 12 1.56 -13.73 11.91
N LYS A 13 0.65 -12.83 11.55
CA LYS A 13 0.29 -12.58 10.16
C LYS A 13 1.50 -11.91 9.51
N TYR A 14 2.18 -12.61 8.61
CA TYR A 14 3.32 -12.07 7.87
C TYR A 14 2.81 -11.15 6.78
N TYR A 15 2.99 -9.85 6.98
CA TYR A 15 2.71 -8.86 5.96
C TYR A 15 3.94 -8.69 5.07
N ALA A 16 3.70 -8.44 3.78
CA ALA A 16 4.78 -8.17 2.81
C ALA A 16 5.57 -6.90 3.17
N ILE A 17 4.88 -5.91 3.72
CA ILE A 17 5.41 -4.65 4.23
C ILE A 17 4.91 -4.48 5.66
N GLU A 18 5.83 -4.32 6.61
CA GLU A 18 5.50 -4.11 8.01
C GLU A 18 4.75 -2.79 8.21
N GLY A 19 3.70 -2.83 9.05
CA GLY A 19 2.84 -1.69 9.30
C GLY A 19 1.68 -1.52 8.32
N LEU A 20 1.62 -2.32 7.26
CA LEU A 20 0.53 -2.36 6.28
C LEU A 20 -0.11 -3.74 6.22
N ASN A 21 -1.43 -3.81 6.15
CA ASN A 21 -2.12 -5.02 5.71
C ASN A 21 -1.79 -5.28 4.23
N SER A 22 -0.75 -6.06 3.98
CA SER A 22 -0.15 -6.24 2.66
C SER A 22 0.29 -7.69 2.40
N HIS A 23 0.17 -8.14 1.15
CA HIS A 23 0.54 -9.48 0.70
C HIS A 23 1.12 -9.45 -0.73
N HIS A 24 2.03 -10.36 -1.03
CA HIS A 24 2.49 -10.59 -2.40
C HIS A 24 1.37 -11.23 -3.22
N VAL A 25 0.95 -10.55 -4.29
CA VAL A 25 0.03 -11.11 -5.30
C VAL A 25 0.82 -11.91 -6.33
N THR A 26 2.02 -11.42 -6.65
CA THR A 26 3.02 -12.10 -7.47
C THR A 26 4.41 -11.78 -6.92
N ASN A 27 5.47 -12.36 -7.49
CA ASN A 27 6.85 -12.06 -7.11
C ASN A 27 7.18 -10.56 -7.20
N ASN A 28 6.53 -9.83 -8.10
CA ASN A 28 6.83 -8.42 -8.37
C ASN A 28 5.70 -7.46 -7.98
N VAL A 29 4.59 -7.96 -7.41
CA VAL A 29 3.42 -7.13 -7.08
C VAL A 29 2.99 -7.39 -5.65
N ILE A 30 3.00 -6.33 -4.85
CA ILE A 30 2.48 -6.31 -3.49
C ILE A 30 1.13 -5.58 -3.53
N ALA A 31 0.08 -6.24 -3.07
CA ALA A 31 -1.18 -5.59 -2.76
C ALA A 31 -1.17 -5.16 -1.30
N SER A 32 -1.65 -3.95 -1.03
CA SER A 32 -1.68 -3.39 0.31
C SER A 32 -2.96 -2.56 0.51
N GLN A 33 -3.34 -2.40 1.77
CA GLN A 33 -4.17 -1.25 2.17
C GLN A 33 -3.53 0.08 1.73
N ARG A 34 -4.33 1.16 1.74
CA ARG A 34 -3.81 2.51 1.48
C ARG A 34 -2.69 2.89 2.44
N LEU A 35 -1.75 3.66 1.94
CA LEU A 35 -0.70 4.29 2.73
C LEU A 35 -1.29 5.44 3.57
N SER A 36 -0.58 5.88 4.59
CA SER A 36 -0.85 7.17 5.25
C SER A 36 0.45 7.81 5.71
N SER A 37 0.55 9.15 5.76
CA SER A 37 1.78 9.81 6.19
C SER A 37 2.24 9.35 7.58
N ARG A 38 1.29 9.07 8.48
CA ARG A 38 1.58 8.54 9.82
C ARG A 38 2.20 7.14 9.74
N LEU A 39 1.64 6.23 8.95
CA LEU A 39 2.16 4.87 8.81
C LEU A 39 3.52 4.85 8.10
N ILE A 40 3.68 5.67 7.06
CA ILE A 40 4.93 5.81 6.31
C ILE A 40 6.09 6.16 7.26
N LYS A 41 5.88 7.15 8.13
CA LYS A 41 6.89 7.58 9.11
C LYS A 41 7.06 6.57 10.24
N LYS A 42 5.96 6.04 10.79
CA LYS A 42 5.99 5.16 11.97
C LYS A 42 6.73 3.84 11.70
N PHE A 43 6.59 3.29 10.50
CA PHE A 43 7.13 1.98 10.15
C PHE A 43 8.29 2.04 9.13
N ASP A 44 8.80 3.24 8.84
CA ASP A 44 9.83 3.45 7.80
C ASP A 44 9.50 2.72 6.49
N ILE A 45 8.28 2.94 5.97
CA ILE A 45 7.77 2.23 4.79
C ILE A 45 8.67 2.50 3.57
N ILE A 46 9.25 3.71 3.47
CA ILE A 46 10.17 4.06 2.38
C ILE A 46 11.48 3.27 2.48
N GLY A 47 12.03 3.10 3.68
CA GLY A 47 13.19 2.22 3.90
C GLY A 47 12.90 0.78 3.48
N GLN A 48 11.72 0.26 3.84
CA GLN A 48 11.27 -1.07 3.42
C GLN A 48 11.11 -1.17 1.90
N PHE A 49 10.48 -0.19 1.26
CA PHE A 49 10.34 -0.15 -0.20
C PHE A 49 11.68 -0.18 -0.91
N LYS A 50 12.69 0.55 -0.43
CA LYS A 50 14.05 0.47 -0.97
C LYS A 50 14.67 -0.90 -0.76
N HIS A 51 14.50 -1.49 0.42
CA HIS A 51 15.01 -2.84 0.73
C HIS A 51 14.42 -3.91 -0.20
N TYR A 52 13.13 -3.78 -0.52
CA TYR A 52 12.41 -4.69 -1.43
C TYR A 52 12.45 -4.28 -2.91
N ASN A 53 13.23 -3.26 -3.28
CA ASN A 53 13.31 -2.72 -4.65
C ASN A 53 11.95 -2.34 -5.26
N VAL A 54 11.04 -1.79 -4.45
CA VAL A 54 9.77 -1.24 -4.92
C VAL A 54 10.04 0.06 -5.68
N VAL A 55 9.74 0.06 -6.97
CA VAL A 55 9.99 1.20 -7.89
C VAL A 55 8.75 2.05 -8.18
N SER A 56 7.55 1.55 -7.87
CA SER A 56 6.31 2.25 -8.17
C SER A 56 5.22 1.92 -7.14
N VAL A 57 4.41 2.92 -6.83
CA VAL A 57 3.22 2.80 -5.98
C VAL A 57 2.02 3.24 -6.79
N VAL A 58 1.12 2.29 -7.04
CA VAL A 58 -0.14 2.59 -7.73
C VAL A 58 -1.18 2.93 -6.66
N ASN A 59 -1.60 4.18 -6.63
CA ASN A 59 -2.63 4.65 -5.72
C ASN A 59 -4.01 4.49 -6.37
N LEU A 60 -4.87 3.72 -5.72
CA LEU A 60 -6.24 3.48 -6.19
C LEU A 60 -7.26 4.36 -5.46
N GLN A 61 -6.83 5.22 -4.53
CA GLN A 61 -7.71 6.15 -3.83
C GLN A 61 -8.08 7.32 -4.75
N GLU A 62 -9.37 7.66 -4.82
CA GLU A 62 -9.83 8.91 -5.43
C GLU A 62 -9.63 10.10 -4.49
N ARG A 63 -9.41 11.30 -5.03
CA ARG A 63 -9.30 12.51 -4.19
C ARG A 63 -10.58 12.71 -3.39
N GLY A 64 -10.46 12.90 -2.08
CA GLY A 64 -11.62 13.05 -1.18
C GLY A 64 -12.23 11.73 -0.72
N GLU A 65 -11.82 10.59 -1.28
CA GLU A 65 -12.37 9.29 -0.92
C GLU A 65 -11.99 8.92 0.50
N HIS A 66 -12.96 8.40 1.26
CA HIS A 66 -12.78 7.96 2.65
C HIS A 66 -12.23 9.04 3.61
N ALA A 67 -12.66 10.30 3.44
CA ALA A 67 -12.23 11.44 4.28
C ALA A 67 -12.34 11.21 5.80
N TYR A 68 -13.28 10.38 6.25
CA TYR A 68 -13.54 10.11 7.67
C TYR A 68 -13.01 8.74 8.15
N CYS A 69 -12.27 8.00 7.33
CA CYS A 69 -11.77 6.67 7.69
C CYS A 69 -10.29 6.71 8.10
N GLY A 70 -9.96 6.13 9.26
CA GLY A 70 -8.58 5.99 9.71
C GLY A 70 -7.91 7.35 9.95
N ASP A 71 -6.77 7.59 9.30
CA ASP A 71 -6.04 8.87 9.38
C ASP A 71 -6.69 9.99 8.55
N GLY A 72 -7.79 9.71 7.85
CA GLY A 72 -8.52 10.66 7.01
C GLY A 72 -7.76 11.04 5.74
N ILE A 73 -7.99 12.26 5.27
CA ILE A 73 -7.29 12.85 4.12
C ILE A 73 -6.59 14.15 4.54
N LEU A 74 -5.45 14.42 3.92
CA LEU A 74 -4.76 15.69 3.99
C LEU A 74 -5.45 16.68 3.05
N GLU A 75 -5.80 17.87 3.55
CA GLU A 75 -6.42 18.92 2.73
C GLU A 75 -5.58 19.28 1.50
N LYS A 76 -4.25 19.28 1.65
CA LYS A 76 -3.30 19.63 0.57
C LYS A 76 -3.35 18.65 -0.60
N SER A 77 -3.36 17.33 -0.32
CA SER A 77 -3.23 16.30 -1.36
C SER A 77 -4.58 15.69 -1.77
N GLY A 78 -5.59 15.76 -0.90
CA GLY A 78 -6.85 15.02 -1.04
C GLY A 78 -6.71 13.52 -0.79
N PHE A 79 -5.56 13.06 -0.31
CA PHE A 79 -5.24 11.66 0.00
C PHE A 79 -4.82 11.50 1.45
N SER A 80 -4.73 10.26 1.92
CA SER A 80 -4.27 9.90 3.26
C SER A 80 -2.76 10.11 3.50
N TYR A 81 -2.01 10.47 2.46
CA TYR A 81 -0.61 10.86 2.51
C TYR A 81 -0.30 11.98 1.51
N ASP A 82 0.87 12.61 1.60
CA ASP A 82 1.33 13.59 0.61
C ASP A 82 2.23 12.84 -0.40
N PRO A 83 1.81 12.65 -1.67
CA PRO A 83 2.61 11.89 -2.63
C PRO A 83 3.97 12.51 -2.93
N GLU A 84 4.07 13.84 -2.91
CA GLU A 84 5.31 14.55 -3.21
C GLU A 84 6.28 14.40 -2.04
N GLU A 85 5.80 14.71 -0.83
CA GLU A 85 6.61 14.71 0.38
C GLU A 85 6.87 13.33 0.95
N ASP A 86 5.97 12.36 0.81
CA ASP A 86 6.15 11.04 1.42
C ASP A 86 6.74 10.01 0.45
N LEU A 87 6.54 10.14 -0.87
CA LEU A 87 6.99 9.16 -1.87
C LEU A 87 7.95 9.75 -2.92
N MET A 88 7.49 10.71 -3.73
CA MET A 88 8.18 11.11 -4.96
C MET A 88 9.51 11.82 -4.69
N LYS A 89 9.68 12.47 -3.53
CA LYS A 89 10.99 13.03 -3.12
C LYS A 89 12.12 11.98 -3.09
N HIS A 90 11.77 10.70 -3.00
CA HIS A 90 12.73 9.60 -2.95
C HIS A 90 13.16 9.10 -4.34
N LYS A 91 12.80 9.80 -5.44
CA LYS A 91 13.25 9.64 -6.85
C LYS A 91 13.05 8.26 -7.50
N SER A 92 12.70 7.23 -6.75
CA SER A 92 12.52 5.86 -7.20
C SER A 92 11.07 5.38 -7.03
N MET A 93 10.12 6.28 -6.79
CA MET A 93 8.73 5.93 -6.47
C MET A 93 7.78 6.88 -7.17
N TYR A 94 6.96 6.33 -8.05
CA TYR A 94 5.91 7.05 -8.75
C TYR A 94 4.58 6.82 -8.06
N ASN A 95 3.75 7.87 -7.96
CA ASN A 95 2.38 7.80 -7.50
C ASN A 95 1.44 7.89 -8.71
N ILE A 96 0.89 6.75 -9.14
CA ILE A 96 -0.05 6.70 -10.27
C ILE A 96 -1.47 6.58 -9.72
N VAL A 97 -2.30 7.58 -9.97
CA VAL A 97 -3.71 7.60 -9.53
C VAL A 97 -4.59 7.08 -10.66
N PHE A 98 -5.31 5.99 -10.42
CA PHE A 98 -6.31 5.48 -11.36
C PHE A 98 -7.72 5.74 -10.84
N ARG A 99 -8.56 6.30 -11.70
CA ARG A 99 -10.00 6.47 -11.47
C ARG A 99 -10.72 5.25 -12.04
N PHE A 100 -11.37 4.46 -11.20
CA PHE A 100 -12.25 3.38 -11.64
C PHE A 100 -13.66 3.67 -11.12
N GLU A 101 -14.61 3.89 -12.02
CA GLU A 101 -16.02 3.82 -11.66
C GLU A 101 -16.34 2.35 -11.33
N PHE A 102 -16.35 2.04 -10.03
CA PHE A 102 -16.58 0.73 -9.41
C PHE A 102 -15.66 -0.40 -9.89
N LEU A 103 -14.74 -0.84 -9.02
CA LEU A 103 -13.87 -2.02 -9.20
C LEU A 103 -14.69 -3.29 -9.48
N ASN A 104 -14.89 -3.61 -10.76
CA ASN A 104 -15.36 -4.92 -11.19
C ASN A 104 -14.14 -5.84 -11.43
N PHE A 105 -14.37 -7.16 -11.46
CA PHE A 105 -13.30 -8.17 -11.54
C PHE A 105 -12.35 -7.96 -12.74
N TYR A 106 -12.85 -7.41 -13.85
CA TYR A 106 -12.05 -7.11 -15.04
C TYR A 106 -11.00 -6.02 -14.78
N GLN A 107 -11.30 -5.02 -13.95
CA GLN A 107 -10.37 -3.94 -13.62
C GLN A 107 -9.22 -4.40 -12.71
N PHE A 108 -9.38 -5.44 -11.89
CA PHE A 108 -8.26 -5.98 -11.11
C PHE A 108 -7.18 -6.58 -12.00
N ASN A 109 -7.58 -7.37 -13.02
CA ASN A 109 -6.65 -7.88 -14.02
C ASN A 109 -6.00 -6.73 -14.81
N THR A 110 -6.74 -5.66 -15.09
CA THR A 110 -6.18 -4.43 -15.68
C THR A 110 -5.14 -3.77 -14.79
N ILE A 111 -5.38 -3.66 -13.48
CA ILE A 111 -4.41 -3.08 -12.53
C ILE A 111 -3.14 -3.94 -12.47
N VAL A 112 -3.28 -5.26 -12.39
CA VAL A 112 -2.14 -6.18 -12.41
C VAL A 112 -1.40 -6.07 -13.75
N MET A 113 -2.11 -5.95 -14.87
CA MET A 113 -1.50 -5.75 -16.19
C MET A 113 -0.75 -4.42 -16.27
N LEU A 114 -1.34 -3.31 -15.81
CA LEU A 114 -0.72 -2.00 -15.76
C LEU A 114 0.55 -2.00 -14.89
N SER A 115 0.50 -2.65 -13.72
CA SER A 115 1.67 -2.80 -12.86
C SER A 115 2.82 -3.54 -13.57
N LYS A 116 2.50 -4.57 -14.37
CA LYS A 116 3.48 -5.28 -15.20
C LYS A 116 4.01 -4.38 -16.31
N THR A 117 3.17 -3.65 -17.02
CA THR A 117 3.60 -2.72 -18.09
C THR A 117 4.53 -1.63 -17.56
N CYS A 118 4.21 -1.03 -16.40
CA CYS A 118 5.08 -0.04 -15.76
C CYS A 118 6.43 -0.65 -15.31
N GLN A 119 6.51 -1.96 -15.04
CA GLN A 119 7.78 -2.64 -14.75
C GLN A 119 8.67 -2.82 -15.98
N TYR A 120 8.09 -3.00 -17.18
CA TYR A 120 8.86 -3.17 -18.42
C TYR A 120 9.32 -1.85 -19.06
N GLN A 121 8.85 -0.71 -18.54
CA GLN A 121 9.20 0.62 -19.05
C GLN A 121 10.30 1.33 -18.22
N ILE A 122 10.86 0.65 -17.22
CA ILE A 122 11.96 1.11 -16.35
C ILE A 122 13.12 0.14 -16.52
#